data_AF-A0A2N2IJ20-F1
#
_entry.id   AF-A0A2N2IJ20-F1
#
_cell.length_a   1.000
_cell.length_b   1.000
_cell.length_c   1.000
_cell.angle_alpha   90.00
_cell.angle_beta   90.00
_cell.angle_gamma   90.00
#
_symmetry.space_group_name_H-M   'P 1'
#
loop_
_entity.id
_entity.type
_entity.pdbx_description
1 polymer ?
#
loop_
_entity_poly.entity_id
_entity_poly.type
_entity_poly.pdbx_seq_one_letter_code
_entity_poly.pdbx_strand_id
1 'polypeptide(L)'
;QVMHSDPSGDLAAGNFGYITGIKGTAANSHGHNVIALGAEFKETLITNLPGGIRQSFHDGYIVNASNLTCAGLNGCHGYRYASGSPTDVVALKGAHHNNVDGQLAVADTAANSYRFLVGVRGYENQTDKWQNASATSHNEYYGATTPMTLGCGATSCHGSNGVSPPNHTISGFCGTCHGNFHTLSAGASDGIGPDITSPFIRHPNDIVLPASKEYQNYTTYSVQAPIGRTAVPASASSVVTPGADVVTCLSCHMAHASPYPDMLRWDYSQMNAHQSGDVNTGCFTCHTTKDN
;
A
#
# COMPACT_ATOMS: atom_id res chain seq x y z
N GLN A 1 -13.78 12.61 3.10
CA GLN A 1 -12.80 13.71 2.96
C GLN A 1 -11.45 13.18 3.40
N VAL A 2 -10.42 13.18 2.54
CA VAL A 2 -9.10 12.54 2.80
C VAL A 2 -8.08 13.45 3.51
N MET A 3 -8.44 14.72 3.69
CA MET A 3 -7.75 15.70 4.51
C MET A 3 -8.76 16.31 5.48
N HIS A 4 -8.54 16.17 6.78
CA HIS A 4 -9.44 16.69 7.80
C HIS A 4 -8.71 16.93 9.12
N SER A 5 -9.30 17.76 9.98
CA SER A 5 -8.88 17.98 11.38
C SER A 5 -9.76 17.24 12.40
N ASP A 6 -10.68 16.38 11.93
CA ASP A 6 -11.61 15.66 12.82
C ASP A 6 -10.86 14.87 13.92
N PRO A 7 -11.24 15.05 15.20
CA PRO A 7 -10.66 14.30 16.32
C PRO A 7 -11.05 12.81 16.35
N SER A 8 -11.99 12.33 15.53
CA SER A 8 -12.44 10.92 15.47
C SER A 8 -11.39 9.93 14.95
N GLY A 9 -10.15 10.37 14.73
CA GLY A 9 -9.06 9.56 14.20
C GLY A 9 -8.97 9.61 12.67
N ASP A 10 -7.94 8.98 12.12
CA ASP A 10 -7.69 8.97 10.67
C ASP A 10 -8.49 7.91 9.93
N LEU A 11 -8.58 8.10 8.61
CA LEU A 11 -9.05 7.07 7.70
C LEU A 11 -8.04 5.91 7.59
N ALA A 12 -8.48 4.76 7.07
CA ALA A 12 -7.65 3.55 6.96
C ALA A 12 -6.36 3.73 6.14
N ALA A 13 -6.34 4.70 5.22
CA ALA A 13 -5.18 5.06 4.40
C ALA A 13 -4.36 6.23 4.98
N GLY A 14 -4.78 6.80 6.11
CA GLY A 14 -4.19 8.00 6.70
C GLY A 14 -4.83 9.31 6.25
N ASN A 15 -4.12 10.43 6.44
CA ASN A 15 -4.70 11.77 6.33
C ASN A 15 -3.69 12.81 5.82
N PHE A 16 -3.98 13.46 4.70
CA PHE A 16 -3.10 14.48 4.11
C PHE A 16 -2.90 15.71 5.01
N GLY A 17 -3.65 15.86 6.10
CA GLY A 17 -3.43 16.85 7.15
C GLY A 17 -2.02 16.83 7.73
N TYR A 18 -1.33 15.68 7.69
CA TYR A 18 0.06 15.53 8.14
C TYR A 18 1.09 16.16 7.20
N ILE A 19 0.77 16.31 5.92
CA ILE A 19 1.59 17.06 4.96
C ILE A 19 1.38 18.56 5.17
N THR A 20 0.13 18.98 5.36
CA THR A 20 -0.25 20.39 5.40
C THR A 20 -0.05 21.07 6.76
N GLY A 21 0.11 20.29 7.83
CA GLY A 21 0.18 20.79 9.20
C GLY A 21 -1.18 21.08 9.83
N ILE A 22 -2.29 20.82 9.13
CA ILE A 22 -3.62 20.81 9.75
C ILE A 22 -3.70 19.72 10.83
N LYS A 23 -2.88 18.67 10.71
CA LYS A 23 -2.72 17.63 11.70
C LYS A 23 -1.24 17.46 12.04
N GLY A 24 -0.86 17.83 13.26
CA GLY A 24 0.55 17.73 13.72
C GLY A 24 1.50 18.67 12.98
N THR A 25 2.78 18.29 12.93
CA THR A 25 3.82 19.08 12.25
C THR A 25 3.82 18.78 10.76
N ALA A 26 3.70 19.81 9.93
CA ALA A 26 3.80 19.69 8.47
C ALA A 26 5.16 19.14 8.04
N ALA A 27 5.17 18.10 7.21
CA ALA A 27 6.37 17.64 6.54
C ALA A 27 6.04 16.89 5.23
N ASN A 28 6.82 17.13 4.18
CA ASN A 28 6.63 16.41 2.90
C ASN A 28 6.95 14.92 3.02
N SER A 29 7.84 14.52 3.94
CA SER A 29 8.19 13.11 4.17
C SER A 29 7.05 12.28 4.76
N HIS A 30 5.93 12.90 5.13
CA HIS A 30 4.79 12.24 5.78
C HIS A 30 3.80 11.62 4.80
N GLY A 31 3.90 11.84 3.48
CA GLY A 31 2.86 11.39 2.57
C GLY A 31 3.14 11.55 1.08
N HIS A 32 2.15 11.15 0.29
CA HIS A 32 2.12 11.37 -1.15
C HIS A 32 1.64 12.80 -1.47
N ASN A 33 2.54 13.65 -1.93
CA ASN A 33 2.25 15.04 -2.32
C ASN A 33 1.48 15.13 -3.65
N VAL A 34 0.21 14.74 -3.65
CA VAL A 34 -0.67 14.84 -4.83
C VAL A 34 -0.85 16.32 -5.21
N ILE A 35 -0.93 16.62 -6.51
CA ILE A 35 -1.03 18.01 -7.00
C ILE A 35 -2.28 18.76 -6.50
N ALA A 36 -3.32 18.01 -6.10
CA ALA A 36 -4.56 18.57 -5.55
C ALA A 36 -4.38 19.24 -4.18
N LEU A 37 -3.25 19.01 -3.49
CA LEU A 37 -2.96 19.67 -2.22
C LEU A 37 -2.61 21.15 -2.39
N GLY A 38 -2.09 21.55 -3.56
CA GLY A 38 -1.60 22.91 -3.82
C GLY A 38 -0.12 22.94 -4.18
N ALA A 39 0.31 24.02 -4.84
CA ALA A 39 1.68 24.18 -5.31
C ALA A 39 2.71 24.31 -4.18
N GLU A 40 2.27 24.79 -3.02
CA GLU A 40 3.06 24.94 -1.79
C GLU A 40 3.46 23.61 -1.16
N PHE A 41 2.70 22.53 -1.41
CA PHE A 41 3.01 21.18 -0.93
C PHE A 41 3.71 20.33 -1.98
N LYS A 42 4.22 20.94 -3.05
CA LYS A 42 4.99 20.20 -4.05
C LYS A 42 6.33 19.75 -3.47
N GLU A 43 6.68 18.49 -3.68
CA GLU A 43 8.00 17.97 -3.30
C GLU A 43 9.11 18.58 -4.18
N THR A 44 10.21 19.02 -3.56
CA THR A 44 11.30 19.75 -4.25
C THR A 44 12.68 19.12 -4.10
N LEU A 45 12.87 18.24 -3.11
CA LEU A 45 14.10 17.51 -2.83
C LEU A 45 14.11 16.15 -3.53
N ILE A 46 13.00 15.41 -3.43
CA ILE A 46 12.84 14.08 -4.03
C ILE A 46 12.08 14.21 -5.35
N THR A 47 12.82 14.42 -6.44
CA THR A 47 12.22 14.66 -7.76
C THR A 47 11.86 13.38 -8.52
N ASN A 48 12.38 12.23 -8.07
CA ASN A 48 12.06 10.91 -8.61
C ASN A 48 11.41 10.04 -7.54
N LEU A 49 10.46 9.19 -7.95
CA LEU A 49 9.82 8.27 -7.04
C LEU A 49 10.82 7.27 -6.40
N PRO A 50 10.76 7.04 -5.08
CA PRO A 50 11.62 6.06 -4.42
C PRO A 50 11.43 4.66 -4.98
N GLY A 51 12.52 3.93 -5.24
CA GLY A 51 12.44 2.53 -5.69
C GLY A 51 11.70 2.33 -7.02
N GLY A 52 11.77 3.31 -7.93
CA GLY A 52 11.08 3.25 -9.22
C GLY A 52 11.34 2.01 -10.05
N ILE A 53 10.42 1.76 -10.99
CA ILE A 53 10.61 0.73 -12.02
C ILE A 53 11.89 1.04 -12.80
N ARG A 54 12.86 0.12 -12.75
CA ARG A 54 14.09 0.14 -13.54
C ARG A 54 13.94 -0.76 -14.75
N GLN A 55 13.24 -0.26 -15.75
CA GLN A 55 12.98 -0.95 -17.01
C GLN A 55 12.90 0.08 -18.14
N SER A 56 13.29 -0.31 -19.35
CA SER A 56 13.15 0.54 -20.53
C SER A 56 11.75 1.15 -20.63
N PHE A 57 11.67 2.41 -21.06
CA PHE A 57 10.43 3.22 -21.15
C PHE A 57 9.77 3.63 -19.84
N HIS A 58 10.35 3.27 -18.69
CA HIS A 58 9.81 3.65 -17.37
C HIS A 58 10.71 4.65 -16.64
N ASP A 59 12.02 4.65 -16.92
CA ASP A 59 13.00 5.54 -16.27
C ASP A 59 12.67 7.02 -16.52
N GLY A 60 12.13 7.69 -15.51
CA GLY A 60 11.80 9.13 -15.53
C GLY A 60 10.41 9.52 -16.07
N TYR A 61 9.57 8.54 -16.46
CA TYR A 61 8.31 8.81 -17.17
C TYR A 61 7.02 8.41 -16.46
N ILE A 62 7.06 7.67 -15.33
CA ILE A 62 5.84 7.18 -14.69
C ILE A 62 5.18 8.29 -13.84
N VAL A 63 5.72 8.57 -12.66
CA VAL A 63 5.20 9.61 -11.75
C VAL A 63 6.38 10.38 -11.15
N ASN A 64 6.19 11.69 -10.94
CA ASN A 64 7.13 12.59 -10.31
C ASN A 64 6.39 13.62 -9.44
N ALA A 65 7.16 14.45 -8.74
CA ALA A 65 6.64 15.47 -7.83
C ALA A 65 5.65 16.48 -8.46
N SER A 66 5.53 16.55 -9.79
CA SER A 66 4.68 17.51 -10.49
C SER A 66 3.44 16.90 -11.14
N ASN A 67 3.28 15.58 -11.14
CA ASN A 67 2.23 14.93 -11.92
C ASN A 67 1.44 13.84 -11.17
N LEU A 68 1.74 13.58 -9.90
CA LEU A 68 0.98 12.65 -9.06
C LEU A 68 -0.42 13.23 -8.75
N THR A 69 -1.47 12.49 -9.08
CA THR A 69 -2.87 12.89 -8.86
C THR A 69 -3.57 11.92 -7.90
N CYS A 70 -4.81 12.24 -7.49
CA CYS A 70 -5.62 11.28 -6.74
C CYS A 70 -6.09 10.15 -7.67
N ALA A 71 -6.49 10.49 -8.89
CA ALA A 71 -7.03 9.55 -9.86
C ALA A 71 -6.53 9.82 -11.29
N GLY A 72 -6.73 8.86 -12.19
CA GLY A 72 -6.35 8.99 -13.60
C GLY A 72 -4.94 8.49 -13.90
N LEU A 73 -4.37 8.90 -15.04
CA LEU A 73 -3.14 8.34 -15.62
C LEU A 73 -2.00 8.16 -14.60
N ASN A 74 -1.74 9.19 -13.77
CA ASN A 74 -0.69 9.19 -12.75
C ASN A 74 -1.26 9.09 -11.32
N GLY A 75 -2.52 8.72 -11.17
CA GLY A 75 -3.19 8.65 -9.87
C GLY A 75 -3.29 7.22 -9.32
N CYS A 76 -3.74 7.12 -8.07
CA CYS A 76 -3.98 5.82 -7.44
C CYS A 76 -5.38 5.27 -7.77
N HIS A 77 -6.38 6.13 -7.89
CA HIS A 77 -7.77 5.72 -8.04
C HIS A 77 -8.24 5.76 -9.49
N GLY A 78 -9.20 4.89 -9.81
CA GLY A 78 -9.81 4.82 -11.12
C GLY A 78 -8.87 4.28 -12.21
N TYR A 79 -9.26 4.48 -13.45
CA TYR A 79 -8.55 3.95 -14.60
C TYR A 79 -7.32 4.78 -14.98
N ARG A 80 -6.16 4.10 -15.18
CA ARG A 80 -4.85 4.70 -15.46
C ARG A 80 -4.48 4.60 -16.95
N TYR A 81 -5.27 5.23 -17.82
CA TYR A 81 -5.14 5.09 -19.29
C TYR A 81 -3.92 5.82 -19.87
N ALA A 82 -3.22 5.18 -20.81
CA ALA A 82 -2.11 5.77 -21.56
C ALA A 82 -2.53 6.82 -22.61
N SER A 83 -3.81 6.87 -23.01
CA SER A 83 -4.31 7.78 -24.05
C SER A 83 -5.55 8.56 -23.59
N GLY A 84 -5.52 9.89 -23.75
CA GLY A 84 -6.60 10.79 -23.39
C GLY A 84 -6.67 11.01 -21.89
N SER A 85 -5.78 11.86 -21.35
CA SER A 85 -5.69 12.22 -19.92
C SER A 85 -7.06 12.44 -19.31
N PRO A 86 -7.63 11.44 -18.61
CA PRO A 86 -8.85 11.67 -17.89
C PRO A 86 -8.48 12.59 -16.74
N THR A 87 -9.25 13.65 -16.53
CA THR A 87 -9.22 14.31 -15.23
C THR A 87 -9.59 13.29 -14.16
N ASP A 88 -9.19 13.53 -12.90
CA ASP A 88 -9.44 12.62 -11.77
C ASP A 88 -10.89 12.10 -11.72
N VAL A 89 -11.87 12.95 -12.07
CA VAL A 89 -13.29 12.60 -12.08
C VAL A 89 -13.65 11.64 -13.22
N VAL A 90 -13.07 11.81 -14.42
CA VAL A 90 -13.36 10.94 -15.56
C VAL A 90 -12.81 9.53 -15.32
N ALA A 91 -11.65 9.42 -14.66
CA ALA A 91 -11.06 8.13 -14.31
C ALA A 91 -11.94 7.28 -13.37
N LEU A 92 -12.82 7.93 -12.61
CA LEU A 92 -13.77 7.31 -11.68
C LEU A 92 -15.21 7.29 -12.21
N LYS A 93 -15.43 7.67 -13.46
CA LYS A 93 -16.78 7.84 -14.02
C LYS A 93 -17.61 6.56 -13.88
N GLY A 94 -18.79 6.71 -13.28
CA GLY A 94 -19.72 5.61 -13.03
C GLY A 94 -19.35 4.68 -11.88
N ALA A 95 -18.11 4.70 -11.38
CA ALA A 95 -17.69 3.81 -10.30
C ALA A 95 -18.46 4.07 -9.00
N HIS A 96 -18.68 5.34 -8.65
CA HIS A 96 -19.40 5.70 -7.43
C HIS A 96 -20.88 5.25 -7.41
N HIS A 97 -21.54 5.11 -8.56
CA HIS A 97 -22.93 4.61 -8.64
C HIS A 97 -23.00 3.08 -8.64
N ASN A 98 -21.89 2.42 -8.96
CA ASN A 98 -21.82 0.97 -9.09
C ASN A 98 -20.90 0.35 -8.03
N ASN A 99 -20.54 1.10 -6.98
CA ASN A 99 -19.56 0.66 -5.99
C ASN A 99 -20.05 -0.62 -5.34
N VAL A 100 -19.19 -1.62 -5.34
CA VAL A 100 -19.41 -2.87 -4.63
C VAL A 100 -18.74 -2.74 -3.26
N ASP A 101 -19.53 -2.71 -2.20
CA ASP A 101 -19.00 -2.72 -0.81
C ASP A 101 -18.73 -4.18 -0.37
N GLY A 102 -17.82 -4.37 0.59
CA GLY A 102 -17.52 -5.68 1.16
C GLY A 102 -16.46 -6.45 0.37
N GLN A 103 -16.73 -7.71 0.04
CA GLN A 103 -15.75 -8.63 -0.57
C GLN A 103 -15.54 -8.34 -2.06
N LEU A 104 -14.37 -7.83 -2.42
CA LEU A 104 -13.96 -7.51 -3.80
C LEU A 104 -12.93 -8.52 -4.29
N ALA A 105 -13.39 -9.72 -4.68
CA ALA A 105 -12.54 -10.84 -5.08
C ALA A 105 -12.19 -10.88 -6.58
N VAL A 106 -12.83 -10.06 -7.41
CA VAL A 106 -12.65 -10.08 -8.88
C VAL A 106 -11.74 -8.95 -9.35
N ALA A 107 -12.04 -7.69 -8.98
CA ALA A 107 -11.25 -6.50 -9.31
C ALA A 107 -11.10 -6.21 -10.81
N ASP A 108 -12.16 -6.39 -11.60
CA ASP A 108 -12.19 -6.20 -13.05
C ASP A 108 -12.53 -4.77 -13.52
N THR A 109 -13.19 -3.99 -12.65
CA THR A 109 -13.58 -2.60 -12.93
C THR A 109 -13.20 -1.70 -11.76
N ALA A 110 -13.19 -0.38 -11.98
CA ALA A 110 -12.98 0.58 -10.88
C ALA A 110 -13.98 0.35 -9.75
N ALA A 111 -15.27 0.13 -10.07
CA ALA A 111 -16.33 -0.05 -9.08
C ALA A 111 -16.24 -1.37 -8.29
N ASN A 112 -15.58 -2.37 -8.86
CA ASN A 112 -15.43 -3.71 -8.29
C ASN A 112 -13.99 -3.99 -7.83
N SER A 113 -13.17 -2.94 -7.64
CA SER A 113 -11.83 -3.05 -7.08
C SER A 113 -11.74 -2.31 -5.75
N TYR A 114 -10.92 -2.86 -4.83
CA TYR A 114 -10.72 -2.31 -3.50
C TYR A 114 -10.35 -0.82 -3.55
N ARG A 115 -11.18 0.03 -2.95
CA ARG A 115 -11.03 1.49 -2.88
C ARG A 115 -10.87 2.16 -4.23
N PHE A 116 -11.54 1.63 -5.26
CA PHE A 116 -11.39 2.06 -6.65
C PHE A 116 -9.95 1.95 -7.19
N LEU A 117 -9.10 1.14 -6.57
CA LEU A 117 -7.75 0.86 -7.05
C LEU A 117 -7.85 -0.25 -8.10
N VAL A 118 -8.02 0.12 -9.38
CA VAL A 118 -8.34 -0.84 -10.46
C VAL A 118 -7.37 -2.03 -10.45
N GLY A 119 -7.94 -3.24 -10.39
CA GLY A 119 -7.18 -4.49 -10.35
C GLY A 119 -6.84 -4.99 -8.94
N VAL A 120 -7.07 -4.20 -7.88
CA VAL A 120 -6.77 -4.61 -6.50
C VAL A 120 -7.94 -5.32 -5.85
N ARG A 121 -7.67 -6.48 -5.26
CA ARG A 121 -8.63 -7.25 -4.46
C ARG A 121 -8.52 -6.90 -2.98
N GLY A 122 -9.62 -7.03 -2.26
CA GLY A 122 -9.66 -6.73 -0.82
C GLY A 122 -11.08 -6.76 -0.26
N TYR A 123 -11.20 -6.57 1.04
CA TYR A 123 -12.49 -6.42 1.71
C TYR A 123 -12.60 -5.00 2.23
N GLU A 124 -13.64 -4.29 1.79
CA GLU A 124 -14.01 -3.01 2.36
C GLU A 124 -14.90 -3.22 3.58
N ASN A 125 -14.41 -2.80 4.75
CA ASN A 125 -15.17 -2.84 5.99
C ASN A 125 -16.54 -2.21 5.78
N GLN A 126 -17.60 -2.83 6.28
CA GLN A 126 -18.96 -2.31 6.16
C GLN A 126 -19.46 -1.65 7.45
N THR A 127 -18.76 -1.85 8.56
CA THR A 127 -19.12 -1.30 9.89
C THR A 127 -18.58 0.13 10.03
N ASP A 128 -17.27 0.28 10.21
CA ASP A 128 -16.62 1.60 10.37
C ASP A 128 -16.15 2.18 9.05
N LYS A 129 -16.61 1.59 7.93
CA LYS A 129 -16.35 1.83 6.50
C LYS A 129 -15.01 2.43 6.11
N TRP A 130 -14.71 3.62 6.57
CA TRP A 130 -13.55 4.42 6.19
C TRP A 130 -12.35 4.26 7.14
N GLN A 131 -12.50 3.59 8.28
CA GLN A 131 -11.46 3.43 9.30
C GLN A 131 -11.12 1.95 9.56
N ASN A 132 -9.89 1.72 10.03
CA ASN A 132 -9.49 0.46 10.66
C ASN A 132 -9.58 0.65 12.18
N ALA A 133 -10.77 0.45 12.74
CA ALA A 133 -11.07 0.79 14.13
C ALA A 133 -10.53 -0.26 15.12
N SER A 134 -10.57 -1.54 14.76
CA SER A 134 -10.08 -2.62 15.63
C SER A 134 -9.77 -3.90 14.86
N ALA A 135 -9.23 -4.90 15.57
CA ALA A 135 -9.02 -6.24 15.05
C ALA A 135 -10.31 -6.92 14.54
N THR A 136 -11.51 -6.44 14.90
CA THR A 136 -12.78 -7.01 14.39
C THR A 136 -13.52 -6.08 13.43
N SER A 137 -12.99 -4.86 13.22
CA SER A 137 -13.58 -3.88 12.32
C SER A 137 -12.46 -3.12 11.59
N HIS A 138 -12.04 -3.68 10.46
CA HIS A 138 -10.97 -3.16 9.61
C HIS A 138 -11.14 -3.66 8.17
N ASN A 139 -10.38 -3.07 7.25
CA ASN A 139 -10.29 -3.53 5.86
C ASN A 139 -9.30 -4.69 5.72
N GLU A 140 -9.63 -5.67 4.88
CA GLU A 140 -8.71 -6.78 4.60
C GLU A 140 -8.04 -6.59 3.24
N TYR A 141 -6.77 -6.94 3.18
CA TYR A 141 -5.93 -6.75 2.01
C TYR A 141 -5.67 -8.10 1.35
N TYR A 142 -5.91 -8.22 0.04
CA TYR A 142 -5.45 -9.39 -0.68
C TYR A 142 -3.92 -9.34 -0.84
N GLY A 143 -3.26 -10.44 -0.49
CA GLY A 143 -1.82 -10.64 -0.64
C GLY A 143 -1.51 -11.91 -1.42
N ALA A 144 -0.45 -11.87 -2.22
CA ALA A 144 0.09 -13.02 -2.92
C ALA A 144 1.17 -13.70 -2.06
N THR A 145 1.52 -14.94 -2.37
CA THR A 145 2.60 -15.65 -1.67
C THR A 145 3.98 -15.42 -2.31
N THR A 146 3.99 -14.74 -3.45
CA THR A 146 5.20 -14.35 -4.18
C THR A 146 4.96 -12.95 -4.75
N PRO A 147 5.90 -11.99 -4.60
CA PRO A 147 5.82 -10.72 -5.29
C PRO A 147 5.75 -10.90 -6.80
N MET A 148 5.11 -9.95 -7.50
CA MET A 148 5.13 -9.98 -8.95
C MET A 148 6.56 -9.78 -9.50
N THR A 149 6.80 -10.21 -10.73
CA THR A 149 8.04 -9.93 -11.46
C THR A 149 7.74 -8.96 -12.60
N LEU A 150 8.51 -7.87 -12.71
CA LEU A 150 8.31 -6.90 -13.79
C LEU A 150 8.53 -7.56 -15.16
N GLY A 151 7.60 -7.35 -16.07
CA GLY A 151 7.67 -7.88 -17.43
C GLY A 151 6.54 -7.37 -18.31
N CYS A 152 6.68 -7.51 -19.63
CA CYS A 152 5.68 -7.05 -20.61
C CYS A 152 4.79 -8.18 -21.16
N GLY A 153 4.91 -9.39 -20.61
CA GLY A 153 4.17 -10.60 -21.03
C GLY A 153 3.05 -10.95 -20.05
N ALA A 154 3.03 -12.20 -19.57
CA ALA A 154 2.04 -12.68 -18.60
C ALA A 154 2.05 -11.91 -17.26
N THR A 155 3.11 -11.16 -16.97
CA THR A 155 3.24 -10.29 -15.79
C THR A 155 3.10 -8.79 -16.13
N SER A 156 2.53 -8.48 -17.30
CA SER A 156 2.29 -7.11 -17.73
C SER A 156 1.37 -6.37 -16.76
N CYS A 157 1.81 -5.19 -16.33
CA CYS A 157 0.95 -4.25 -15.62
C CYS A 157 0.00 -3.51 -16.57
N HIS A 158 0.25 -3.56 -17.88
CA HIS A 158 -0.56 -2.87 -18.90
C HIS A 158 -1.72 -3.74 -19.39
N GLY A 159 -2.91 -3.17 -19.40
CA GLY A 159 -4.12 -3.75 -19.98
C GLY A 159 -5.01 -2.69 -20.64
N SER A 160 -6.19 -3.12 -21.10
CA SER A 160 -7.18 -2.24 -21.74
C SER A 160 -7.64 -1.08 -20.86
N ASN A 161 -7.60 -1.29 -19.54
CA ASN A 161 -7.97 -0.33 -18.50
C ASN A 161 -6.79 0.50 -17.98
N GLY A 162 -5.64 0.44 -18.68
CA GLY A 162 -4.42 1.11 -18.28
C GLY A 162 -3.49 0.25 -17.43
N VAL A 163 -2.84 0.87 -16.44
CA VAL A 163 -1.93 0.17 -15.52
C VAL A 163 -2.67 -0.46 -14.35
N SER A 164 -2.41 -1.73 -14.01
CA SER A 164 -2.97 -2.46 -12.87
C SER A 164 -2.01 -3.57 -12.41
N PRO A 165 -2.10 -4.06 -11.15
CA PRO A 165 -1.25 -5.15 -10.68
C PRO A 165 -1.69 -6.50 -11.27
N PRO A 166 -0.80 -7.25 -11.95
CA PRO A 166 -1.13 -8.55 -12.53
C PRO A 166 -1.45 -9.62 -11.47
N ASN A 167 -0.95 -9.45 -10.24
CA ASN A 167 -1.21 -10.35 -9.12
C ASN A 167 -2.37 -9.88 -8.22
N HIS A 168 -3.05 -8.78 -8.57
CA HIS A 168 -4.20 -8.22 -7.84
C HIS A 168 -3.97 -7.77 -6.38
N THR A 169 -2.73 -7.67 -5.93
CA THR A 169 -2.42 -7.28 -4.54
C THR A 169 -2.22 -5.77 -4.42
N ILE A 170 -2.36 -5.26 -3.19
CA ILE A 170 -2.01 -3.86 -2.91
C ILE A 170 -0.51 -3.60 -3.05
N SER A 171 0.34 -4.55 -2.66
CA SER A 171 1.81 -4.41 -2.81
C SER A 171 2.21 -4.37 -4.28
N GLY A 172 1.61 -5.24 -5.11
CA GLY A 172 1.77 -5.22 -6.56
C GLY A 172 1.27 -3.91 -7.17
N PHE A 173 0.16 -3.35 -6.66
CA PHE A 173 -0.35 -2.05 -7.11
C PHE A 173 0.69 -0.95 -6.87
N CYS A 174 1.22 -0.85 -5.67
CA CYS A 174 2.32 0.06 -5.35
C CYS A 174 3.55 -0.20 -6.24
N GLY A 175 3.85 -1.47 -6.52
CA GLY A 175 4.93 -1.91 -7.41
C GLY A 175 4.78 -1.47 -8.87
N THR A 176 3.59 -1.06 -9.32
CA THR A 176 3.41 -0.47 -10.66
C THR A 176 4.07 0.91 -10.81
N CYS A 177 4.51 1.52 -9.71
CA CYS A 177 5.33 2.73 -9.68
C CYS A 177 6.66 2.48 -8.94
N HIS A 178 6.60 1.80 -7.80
CA HIS A 178 7.72 1.52 -6.88
C HIS A 178 8.29 0.11 -7.07
N GLY A 179 8.57 -0.28 -8.32
CA GLY A 179 8.91 -1.66 -8.68
C GLY A 179 10.02 -2.28 -7.84
N ASN A 180 11.12 -1.57 -7.58
CA ASN A 180 12.25 -2.09 -6.80
C ASN A 180 11.91 -2.42 -5.33
N PHE A 181 10.77 -1.96 -4.81
CA PHE A 181 10.33 -2.30 -3.45
C PHE A 181 9.34 -3.47 -3.40
N HIS A 182 8.64 -3.77 -4.49
CA HIS A 182 7.48 -4.68 -4.47
C HIS A 182 7.57 -5.83 -5.47
N THR A 183 8.71 -6.01 -6.12
CA THR A 183 8.90 -7.05 -7.14
C THR A 183 10.04 -7.97 -6.77
N LEU A 184 10.07 -9.14 -7.39
CA LEU A 184 11.32 -9.91 -7.51
C LEU A 184 12.28 -9.20 -8.48
N SER A 185 13.57 -9.54 -8.40
CA SER A 185 14.57 -8.99 -9.29
C SER A 185 14.29 -9.42 -10.74
N ALA A 186 14.40 -8.48 -11.68
CA ALA A 186 14.26 -8.75 -13.11
C ALA A 186 15.02 -7.70 -13.92
N GLY A 187 15.94 -8.14 -14.78
CA GLY A 187 16.76 -7.23 -15.58
C GLY A 187 17.56 -6.28 -14.71
N ALA A 188 17.27 -4.98 -14.80
CA ALA A 188 17.92 -3.93 -14.01
C ALA A 188 17.20 -3.58 -12.69
N SER A 189 16.07 -4.23 -12.40
CA SER A 189 15.36 -4.11 -11.12
C SER A 189 15.91 -5.12 -10.13
N ASP A 190 16.35 -4.64 -8.96
CA ASP A 190 16.88 -5.47 -7.87
C ASP A 190 15.73 -6.07 -7.03
N GLY A 191 14.58 -5.40 -6.98
CA GLY A 191 13.42 -5.87 -6.22
C GLY A 191 13.72 -6.11 -4.73
N ILE A 192 13.03 -7.08 -4.14
CA ILE A 192 13.35 -7.58 -2.79
C ILE A 192 14.50 -8.59 -2.79
N GLY A 193 14.92 -9.07 -3.96
CA GLY A 193 15.80 -10.22 -4.15
C GLY A 193 15.37 -11.07 -5.35
N PRO A 194 16.16 -12.10 -5.71
CA PRO A 194 15.85 -12.99 -6.83
C PRO A 194 14.67 -13.93 -6.57
N ASP A 195 14.38 -14.19 -5.30
CA ASP A 195 13.30 -15.07 -4.87
C ASP A 195 12.75 -14.63 -3.49
N ILE A 196 11.94 -15.50 -2.88
CA ILE A 196 11.27 -15.27 -1.60
C ILE A 196 12.06 -15.86 -0.41
N THR A 197 13.33 -16.17 -0.58
CA THR A 197 14.19 -16.74 0.47
C THR A 197 15.15 -15.70 1.03
N SER A 198 15.36 -15.76 2.35
CA SER A 198 16.31 -14.86 3.02
C SER A 198 17.76 -15.24 2.69
N PRO A 199 18.69 -14.28 2.63
CA PRO A 199 18.51 -12.85 2.93
C PRO A 199 17.89 -12.07 1.78
N PHE A 200 17.03 -11.12 2.13
CA PHE A 200 16.44 -10.18 1.18
C PHE A 200 17.31 -8.93 1.03
N ILE A 201 17.29 -8.30 -0.15
CA ILE A 201 17.88 -6.98 -0.37
C ILE A 201 17.04 -5.90 0.34
N ARG A 202 15.72 -6.12 0.45
CA ARG A 202 14.75 -5.20 1.08
C ARG A 202 13.69 -6.01 1.83
N HIS A 203 13.01 -5.40 2.80
CA HIS A 203 11.99 -6.13 3.56
C HIS A 203 10.91 -6.68 2.61
N PRO A 204 10.58 -7.98 2.68
CA PRO A 204 9.68 -8.59 1.73
C PRO A 204 8.23 -8.15 1.96
N ASN A 205 7.43 -8.22 0.90
CA ASN A 205 5.98 -8.06 0.86
C ASN A 205 5.44 -9.05 -0.17
N ASP A 206 4.14 -9.34 -0.16
CA ASP A 206 3.55 -10.44 -0.93
C ASP A 206 4.30 -11.76 -0.69
N ILE A 207 4.63 -12.03 0.58
CA ILE A 207 5.20 -13.28 1.06
C ILE A 207 4.41 -13.74 2.29
N VAL A 208 4.26 -15.06 2.43
CA VAL A 208 3.65 -15.67 3.62
C VAL A 208 4.47 -15.33 4.87
N LEU A 209 3.78 -14.86 5.92
CA LEU A 209 4.33 -14.77 7.28
C LEU A 209 4.68 -16.18 7.76
N PRO A 210 5.94 -16.52 8.07
CA PRO A 210 6.30 -17.90 8.38
C PRO A 210 5.61 -18.45 9.64
N ALA A 211 5.17 -19.71 9.62
CA ALA A 211 4.69 -20.44 10.81
C ALA A 211 5.85 -20.98 11.67
N SER A 212 6.93 -20.21 11.80
CA SER A 212 8.13 -20.63 12.53
C SER A 212 8.86 -19.44 13.14
N LYS A 213 9.72 -19.72 14.13
CA LYS A 213 10.55 -18.73 14.84
C LYS A 213 9.66 -17.67 15.50
N GLU A 214 10.08 -16.41 15.51
CA GLU A 214 9.34 -15.29 16.12
C GLU A 214 8.00 -15.00 15.43
N TYR A 215 7.92 -15.21 14.13
CA TYR A 215 6.75 -14.88 13.31
C TYR A 215 5.50 -15.69 13.67
N GLN A 216 5.68 -16.91 14.19
CA GLN A 216 4.58 -17.80 14.58
C GLN A 216 3.74 -17.23 15.73
N ASN A 217 4.25 -16.23 16.45
CA ASN A 217 3.58 -15.63 17.60
C ASN A 217 2.57 -14.54 17.20
N TYR A 218 2.69 -13.98 15.99
CA TYR A 218 1.72 -13.00 15.50
C TYR A 218 0.43 -13.70 15.07
N THR A 219 -0.49 -13.86 16.02
CA THR A 219 -1.71 -14.68 15.86
C THR A 219 -3.02 -13.89 16.03
N THR A 220 -2.92 -12.62 16.46
CA THR A 220 -4.07 -11.72 16.63
C THR A 220 -3.84 -10.47 15.80
N TYR A 221 -4.82 -10.06 14.99
CA TYR A 221 -4.67 -8.95 14.05
C TYR A 221 -4.37 -7.63 14.74
N SER A 222 -3.36 -6.91 14.25
CA SER A 222 -3.00 -5.55 14.69
C SER A 222 -3.41 -4.52 13.65
N VAL A 223 -4.21 -3.52 14.04
CA VAL A 223 -4.50 -2.37 13.16
C VAL A 223 -3.29 -1.46 12.96
N GLN A 224 -2.32 -1.51 13.90
CA GLN A 224 -1.06 -0.79 13.78
C GLN A 224 -0.10 -1.52 12.81
N ALA A 225 -0.08 -2.85 12.79
CA ALA A 225 0.75 -3.64 11.89
C ALA A 225 -0.10 -4.67 11.11
N PRO A 226 -0.97 -4.23 10.19
CA PRO A 226 -1.96 -5.10 9.55
C PRO A 226 -1.29 -6.18 8.69
N ILE A 227 -2.04 -7.23 8.38
CA ILE A 227 -1.58 -8.31 7.51
C ILE A 227 -2.58 -8.59 6.39
N GLY A 228 -2.10 -9.15 5.28
CA GLY A 228 -2.91 -9.53 4.14
C GLY A 228 -3.36 -11.00 4.19
N ARG A 229 -4.33 -11.33 3.35
CA ARG A 229 -4.94 -12.66 3.21
C ARG A 229 -4.67 -13.22 1.81
N THR A 230 -4.43 -14.53 1.72
CA THR A 230 -4.28 -15.23 0.42
C THR A 230 -5.60 -15.46 -0.31
N ALA A 231 -6.73 -15.20 0.36
CA ALA A 231 -8.05 -15.12 -0.23
C ALA A 231 -8.80 -13.94 0.40
N VAL A 232 -9.56 -13.19 -0.40
CA VAL A 232 -10.36 -12.09 0.13
C VAL A 232 -11.44 -12.66 1.05
N PRO A 233 -11.50 -12.30 2.33
CA PRO A 233 -12.53 -12.80 3.22
C PRO A 233 -13.87 -12.09 2.99
N ALA A 234 -14.96 -12.69 3.46
CA ALA A 234 -16.30 -12.09 3.41
C ALA A 234 -16.54 -11.05 4.52
N SER A 235 -15.68 -11.02 5.54
CA SER A 235 -15.70 -10.08 6.66
C SER A 235 -14.30 -9.90 7.23
N ALA A 236 -14.10 -8.87 8.06
CA ALA A 236 -12.87 -8.69 8.82
C ALA A 236 -12.63 -9.88 9.78
N SER A 237 -11.37 -10.28 9.96
CA SER A 237 -10.95 -11.35 10.85
C SER A 237 -9.91 -10.86 11.86
N SER A 238 -10.19 -11.08 13.14
CA SER A 238 -9.24 -10.75 14.21
C SER A 238 -8.12 -11.76 14.37
N VAL A 239 -8.15 -12.86 13.63
CA VAL A 239 -7.16 -13.93 13.72
C VAL A 239 -6.11 -13.75 12.65
N VAL A 240 -4.84 -13.90 13.02
CA VAL A 240 -3.71 -14.03 12.10
C VAL A 240 -3.26 -15.49 12.11
N THR A 241 -3.00 -16.03 10.93
CA THR A 241 -2.60 -17.40 10.69
C THR A 241 -1.20 -17.40 10.06
N PRO A 242 -0.13 -17.44 10.87
CA PRO A 242 1.21 -17.71 10.36
C PRO A 242 1.22 -18.98 9.50
N GLY A 243 1.94 -18.94 8.38
CA GLY A 243 1.95 -19.99 7.36
C GLY A 243 0.87 -19.83 6.28
N ALA A 244 -0.07 -18.89 6.44
CA ALA A 244 -1.11 -18.62 5.45
C ALA A 244 -1.30 -17.13 5.14
N ASP A 245 -1.27 -16.25 6.15
CA ASP A 245 -1.39 -14.81 5.96
C ASP A 245 -0.10 -14.19 5.44
N VAL A 246 -0.21 -13.03 4.80
CA VAL A 246 0.81 -12.46 3.93
C VAL A 246 1.23 -11.08 4.41
N VAL A 247 2.54 -10.84 4.54
CA VAL A 247 3.07 -9.50 4.80
C VAL A 247 2.82 -8.62 3.57
N THR A 248 2.26 -7.43 3.76
CA THR A 248 2.02 -6.46 2.68
C THR A 248 2.83 -5.20 2.92
N CYS A 249 2.95 -4.33 1.91
CA CYS A 249 3.53 -3.00 2.10
C CYS A 249 2.80 -2.19 3.20
N LEU A 250 1.48 -2.37 3.32
CA LEU A 250 0.66 -1.69 4.31
C LEU A 250 0.84 -2.24 5.72
N SER A 251 1.58 -3.34 5.92
CA SER A 251 1.94 -3.82 7.26
C SER A 251 2.74 -2.80 8.05
N CYS A 252 3.48 -1.91 7.37
CA CYS A 252 4.25 -0.84 8.02
C CYS A 252 3.83 0.56 7.54
N HIS A 253 3.33 0.69 6.32
CA HIS A 253 3.03 1.99 5.72
C HIS A 253 1.53 2.33 5.67
N MET A 254 1.24 3.62 5.64
CA MET A 254 -0.03 4.23 5.25
C MET A 254 0.03 4.65 3.78
N ALA A 255 -1.10 4.60 3.06
CA ALA A 255 -1.11 4.85 1.62
C ALA A 255 -1.19 6.33 1.24
N HIS A 256 -1.84 7.19 2.04
CA HIS A 256 -1.95 8.62 1.77
C HIS A 256 -0.88 9.41 2.52
N ALA A 257 -0.98 9.46 3.85
CA ALA A 257 -0.04 10.16 4.71
C ALA A 257 -0.21 9.72 6.18
N SER A 258 0.83 9.84 6.98
CA SER A 258 0.85 9.48 8.40
C SER A 258 1.56 10.56 9.23
N PRO A 259 1.50 10.53 10.58
CA PRO A 259 2.27 11.47 11.40
C PRO A 259 3.78 11.21 11.39
N TYR A 260 4.26 10.18 10.67
CA TYR A 260 5.63 9.72 10.74
C TYR A 260 6.30 9.80 9.35
N PRO A 261 7.61 10.07 9.29
CA PRO A 261 8.38 9.99 8.05
C PRO A 261 8.22 8.64 7.33
N ASP A 262 8.43 8.66 6.02
CA ASP A 262 8.30 7.50 5.13
C ASP A 262 6.91 6.85 5.16
N MET A 263 5.91 7.62 5.59
CA MET A 263 4.50 7.21 5.67
C MET A 263 4.29 6.01 6.60
N LEU A 264 5.15 5.83 7.60
CA LEU A 264 5.05 4.70 8.53
C LEU A 264 3.83 4.81 9.44
N ARG A 265 3.36 3.69 9.97
CA ARG A 265 2.25 3.63 10.94
C ARG A 265 2.68 3.95 12.37
N TRP A 266 3.99 4.01 12.62
CA TRP A 266 4.62 4.29 13.92
C TRP A 266 5.95 5.02 13.72
N ASP A 267 6.46 5.65 14.78
CA ASP A 267 7.81 6.17 14.81
C ASP A 267 8.79 5.00 14.96
N TYR A 268 9.64 4.79 13.97
CA TYR A 268 10.62 3.70 13.97
C TYR A 268 12.01 4.13 14.50
N SER A 269 12.21 5.40 14.82
CA SER A 269 13.54 5.97 15.12
C SER A 269 14.20 5.37 16.36
N GLN A 270 13.41 4.84 17.30
CA GLN A 270 13.88 4.19 18.53
C GLN A 270 13.68 2.68 18.53
N MET A 271 13.15 2.10 17.44
CA MET A 271 12.90 0.66 17.32
C MET A 271 14.18 -0.10 16.97
N ASN A 272 15.15 -0.06 17.88
CA ASN A 272 16.42 -0.76 17.74
C ASN A 272 16.27 -2.21 18.17
N ALA A 273 16.70 -3.14 17.32
CA ALA A 273 16.71 -4.55 17.68
C ALA A 273 17.57 -4.79 18.93
N HIS A 274 17.05 -5.62 19.82
CA HIS A 274 17.64 -5.97 21.11
C HIS A 274 17.82 -4.81 22.09
N GLN A 275 16.91 -3.83 22.03
CA GLN A 275 16.86 -2.73 22.99
C GLN A 275 15.43 -2.61 23.56
N SER A 276 15.34 -2.55 24.89
CA SER A 276 14.13 -2.77 25.69
C SER A 276 13.09 -1.63 25.70
N GLY A 277 13.01 -0.84 24.62
CA GLY A 277 12.15 0.35 24.55
C GLY A 277 10.74 0.08 24.05
N ASP A 278 10.61 -0.66 22.95
CA ASP A 278 9.35 -0.90 22.25
C ASP A 278 9.09 -2.41 22.19
N VAL A 279 8.06 -2.91 22.87
CA VAL A 279 7.76 -4.34 22.98
C VAL A 279 6.42 -4.63 22.30
N ASN A 280 6.39 -5.65 21.41
CA ASN A 280 5.20 -6.07 20.67
C ASN A 280 4.44 -4.95 19.91
N THR A 281 5.16 -3.94 19.43
CA THR A 281 4.61 -2.80 18.66
C THR A 281 5.43 -2.64 17.39
N GLY A 282 4.84 -2.01 16.35
CA GLY A 282 5.50 -1.76 15.09
C GLY A 282 6.18 -3.00 14.49
N CYS A 283 7.48 -2.90 14.17
CA CYS A 283 8.31 -4.00 13.66
C CYS A 283 8.27 -5.25 14.55
N PHE A 284 8.22 -5.05 15.87
CA PHE A 284 8.26 -6.12 16.86
C PHE A 284 6.92 -6.85 17.02
N THR A 285 5.86 -6.38 16.36
CA THR A 285 4.61 -7.17 16.21
C THR A 285 4.90 -8.52 15.54
N CYS A 286 5.79 -8.54 14.54
CA CYS A 286 6.21 -9.76 13.84
C CYS A 286 7.57 -10.26 14.32
N HIS A 287 8.46 -9.35 14.74
CA HIS A 287 9.81 -9.66 15.20
C HIS A 287 9.92 -9.75 16.73
N THR A 288 9.13 -10.62 17.34
CA THR A 288 8.94 -10.69 18.81
C THR A 288 10.16 -11.18 19.59
N THR A 289 11.28 -11.49 18.94
CA THR A 289 12.53 -11.89 19.63
C THR A 289 13.62 -10.82 19.50
N LYS A 290 13.30 -9.69 18.88
CA LYS A 290 14.20 -8.56 18.65
C LYS A 290 13.82 -7.34 19.48
N ASP A 291 12.83 -7.43 20.36
CA ASP A 291 12.39 -6.34 21.22
C ASP A 291 13.10 -6.30 22.59
N ASN A 292 14.06 -7.20 22.83
CA ASN A 292 14.78 -7.34 24.10
C ASN A 292 16.26 -7.68 23.98
#